data_AF-A0A953UIT0-F1
#
_entry.id   AF-A0A953UIT0-F1
#
_cell.length_a   1.000
_cell.length_b   1.000
_cell.length_c   1.000
_cell.angle_alpha   90.00
_cell.angle_beta   90.00
_cell.angle_gamma   90.00
#
_symmetry.space_group_name_H-M   'P 1'
#
loop_
_entity.id
_entity.type
_entity.pdbx_description
1 polymer ?
#
loop_
_entity_poly.entity_id
_entity_poly.type
_entity_poly.pdbx_seq_one_letter_code
_entity_poly.pdbx_strand_id
1 'polypeptide(L)'
;MTDALADPNWSLALQPVQVEVSRGGDLGYTRGTYVLTATDPASKKAVTEKGRFVTIFRKEADGSWKAVQHINNAEAPAAASR
;
A
#
# COMPACT_ATOMS: atom_id res chain seq x y z
N MET A 1 1.48 3.15 -14.29
CA MET A 1 0.77 3.66 -13.09
C MET A 1 -0.29 4.69 -13.45
N THR A 2 -0.06 5.56 -14.44
CA THR A 2 -1.01 6.59 -14.88
C THR A 2 -2.39 6.02 -15.24
N ASP A 3 -2.44 4.87 -15.92
CA ASP A 3 -3.70 4.26 -16.36
C ASP A 3 -4.55 3.73 -15.20
N ALA A 4 -3.92 3.31 -14.09
CA ALA A 4 -4.64 2.85 -12.91
C ALA A 4 -5.33 4.01 -12.18
N LEU A 5 -4.73 5.20 -12.18
CA LEU A 5 -5.32 6.39 -11.57
C LEU A 5 -6.44 7.01 -12.41
N ALA A 6 -6.58 6.59 -13.67
CA ALA A 6 -7.67 7.01 -14.56
C ALA A 6 -8.92 6.11 -14.45
N ASP A 7 -8.83 4.97 -13.74
CA ASP A 7 -9.96 4.08 -13.51
C ASP A 7 -10.96 4.72 -12.53
N PRO A 8 -12.23 4.94 -12.91
CA PRO A 8 -13.22 5.58 -12.05
C PRO A 8 -13.55 4.77 -10.79
N ASN A 9 -13.27 3.46 -10.78
CA ASN A 9 -13.46 2.61 -9.60
C ASN A 9 -12.22 2.56 -8.69
N TRP A 10 -11.11 3.18 -9.09
CA TRP A 10 -9.86 3.08 -8.35
C TRP A 10 -9.98 3.78 -6.99
N SER A 11 -9.66 3.04 -5.93
CA SER A 11 -9.52 3.59 -4.59
C SER A 11 -8.51 2.80 -3.77
N LEU A 12 -7.73 3.50 -2.96
CA LEU A 12 -6.75 2.89 -2.05
C LEU A 12 -6.89 3.53 -0.66
N ALA A 13 -7.23 2.71 0.33
CA ALA A 13 -7.20 3.09 1.73
C ALA A 13 -6.02 2.38 2.42
N LEU A 14 -5.14 3.15 3.06
CA LEU A 14 -4.04 2.64 3.88
C LEU A 14 -4.35 2.87 5.34
N GLN A 15 -4.18 1.83 6.17
CA GLN A 15 -4.31 1.93 7.61
C GLN A 15 -2.96 1.58 8.27
N PRO A 16 -2.13 2.60 8.60
CA PRO A 16 -0.90 2.39 9.36
C PRO A 16 -1.18 1.72 10.71
N VAL A 17 -0.40 0.69 11.02
CA VAL A 17 -0.42 -0.01 12.32
C VAL A 17 0.83 0.31 13.12
N GLN A 18 1.95 0.58 12.45
CA GLN A 18 3.19 0.98 13.09
C GLN A 18 3.95 1.97 12.21
N VAL A 19 4.52 2.98 12.85
CA VAL A 19 5.40 3.98 12.26
C VAL A 19 6.62 4.11 13.15
N GLU A 20 7.81 3.93 12.58
CA GLU A 20 9.06 4.08 13.32
C GLU A 20 10.09 4.87 12.53
N VAL A 21 10.92 5.62 13.24
CA VAL A 21 12.08 6.31 12.72
C VAL A 21 13.31 5.68 13.37
N SER A 22 14.31 5.37 12.56
CA SER A 22 15.60 4.86 13.02
C SER A 22 16.26 5.85 13.97
N ARG A 23 17.15 5.36 14.83
CA ARG A 23 17.93 6.23 15.74
C ARG A 23 18.75 7.30 15.00
N GLY A 24 19.15 7.04 13.75
CA GLY A 24 19.86 8.00 12.89
C GLY A 24 18.99 9.16 12.40
N GLY A 25 17.67 9.04 12.48
CA GLY A 25 16.72 10.10 12.10
C GLY A 25 16.55 10.32 10.60
N ASP A 26 17.20 9.50 9.75
CA ASP A 26 17.26 9.62 8.29
C ASP A 26 16.51 8.51 7.55
N LEU A 27 16.21 7.39 8.24
CA LEU A 27 15.36 6.30 7.75
C LEU A 27 14.17 6.08 8.67
N GLY A 28 13.03 5.75 8.09
CA GLY A 28 11.83 5.34 8.81
C GLY A 28 10.98 4.39 7.99
N TYR A 29 10.04 3.71 8.62
CA TYR A 29 9.07 2.87 7.92
C TYR A 29 7.66 3.04 8.49
N THR A 30 6.69 2.79 7.62
CA THR A 30 5.30 2.58 7.99
C THR A 30 4.90 1.18 7.52
N ARG A 31 4.27 0.40 8.39
CA ARG A 31 3.58 -0.84 7.98
C ARG A 31 2.12 -0.80 8.41
N GLY A 32 1.28 -1.53 7.70
CA GLY A 32 -0.15 -1.56 7.98
C GLY A 32 -0.92 -2.46 7.05
N THR A 33 -2.23 -2.26 7.02
CA THR A 33 -3.16 -2.93 6.10
C THR A 33 -3.62 -1.98 4.99
N TYR A 34 -4.10 -2.54 3.89
CA TYR A 34 -4.72 -1.78 2.81
C TYR A 34 -6.04 -2.39 2.35
N VAL A 35 -6.88 -1.55 1.77
CA VAL A 35 -8.02 -1.92 0.94
C VAL A 35 -7.86 -1.22 -0.41
N LEU A 36 -7.72 -2.00 -1.48
CA LEU A 36 -7.59 -1.53 -2.86
C LEU A 36 -8.83 -1.96 -3.64
N THR A 37 -9.49 -1.03 -4.32
CA THR A 37 -10.51 -1.36 -5.33
C THR A 37 -10.03 -0.90 -6.69
N ALA A 38 -10.21 -1.75 -7.71
CA ALA A 38 -9.91 -1.44 -9.11
C ALA A 38 -10.82 -2.25 -10.04
N THR A 39 -10.96 -1.79 -11.28
CA THR A 39 -11.66 -2.52 -12.34
C THR A 39 -10.81 -3.69 -12.82
N ASP A 40 -11.33 -4.90 -12.70
CA ASP A 40 -10.71 -6.10 -13.25
C ASP A 40 -10.75 -6.06 -14.79
N PRO A 41 -9.60 -6.10 -15.50
CA PRO A 41 -9.57 -5.95 -16.95
C PRO A 41 -10.31 -7.04 -17.72
N ALA A 42 -10.46 -8.25 -17.15
CA ALA A 42 -11.11 -9.39 -17.79
C ALA A 42 -12.64 -9.30 -17.67
N SER A 43 -13.16 -9.11 -16.46
CA SER A 43 -14.59 -9.08 -16.15
C SER A 43 -15.23 -7.71 -16.31
N LYS A 44 -14.41 -6.64 -16.39
CA LYS A 44 -14.84 -5.22 -16.41
C LYS A 44 -15.62 -4.79 -15.18
N LYS A 45 -15.51 -5.52 -14.07
CA LYS A 45 -16.18 -5.21 -12.80
C LYS A 45 -15.19 -4.66 -11.79
N ALA A 46 -15.68 -3.84 -10.86
CA ALA A 46 -14.91 -3.45 -9.69
C ALA A 46 -14.63 -4.66 -8.80
N VAL A 47 -13.38 -4.83 -8.39
CA VAL A 47 -12.91 -5.88 -7.49
C VAL A 47 -12.13 -5.22 -6.35
N THR A 48 -12.36 -5.70 -5.13
CA THR A 48 -11.67 -5.22 -3.93
C THR A 48 -10.69 -6.27 -3.42
N GLU A 49 -9.45 -5.85 -3.23
CA GLU A 49 -8.37 -6.60 -2.59
C GLU A 49 -8.07 -6.00 -1.21
N LYS A 50 -7.80 -6.87 -0.23
CA LYS A 50 -7.26 -6.50 1.08
C LYS A 50 -5.87 -7.09 1.24
N GLY A 51 -5.03 -6.41 2.00
CA GLY A 51 -3.68 -6.90 2.22
C GLY A 51 -2.89 -6.11 3.23
N ARG A 52 -1.57 -6.31 3.23
CA ARG A 52 -0.61 -5.64 4.10
C ARG A 52 0.44 -4.93 3.27
N PHE A 53 1.00 -3.86 3.82
CA PHE A 53 2.06 -3.08 3.16
C PHE A 53 3.18 -2.73 4.13
N VAL A 54 4.35 -2.44 3.56
CA VAL A 54 5.46 -1.73 4.19
C VAL A 54 5.95 -0.67 3.21
N THR A 55 6.10 0.56 3.70
CA THR A 55 6.79 1.63 2.97
C THR A 55 7.97 2.10 3.80
N ILE A 56 9.16 2.10 3.21
CA ILE A 56 10.38 2.66 3.80
C ILE A 56 10.57 4.05 3.22
N PHE A 57 10.87 5.00 4.09
CA PHE A 57 11.12 6.39 3.74
C PHE A 57 12.55 6.77 4.11
N ARG A 58 13.13 7.66 3.30
CA ARG A 58 14.39 8.35 3.60
C ARG A 58 14.11 9.83 3.74
N LYS A 59 14.75 10.46 4.72
CA LYS A 59 14.75 11.91 4.90
C LYS A 59 15.79 12.54 3.98
N GLU A 60 15.36 13.48 3.17
CA GLU A 60 16.21 14.25 2.25
C GLU A 60 16.89 15.41 2.98
N ALA A 61 17.86 16.06 2.32
CA ALA A 61 18.59 17.19 2.88
C ALA A 61 17.70 18.39 3.21
N ASP A 62 16.60 18.57 2.49
CA ASP A 62 15.58 19.59 2.73
C ASP A 62 14.61 19.23 3.87
N GLY A 63 14.79 18.07 4.50
CA GLY A 63 13.96 17.56 5.59
C GLY A 63 12.70 16.83 5.13
N SER A 64 12.40 16.78 3.84
CA SER A 64 11.27 16.01 3.29
C SER A 64 11.52 14.51 3.41
N TRP A 65 10.46 13.72 3.56
CA TRP A 65 10.53 12.27 3.55
C TRP A 65 10.04 11.73 2.21
N LYS A 66 10.87 10.90 1.55
CA LYS A 66 10.51 10.23 0.29
C LYS A 66 10.45 8.74 0.48
N ALA A 67 9.42 8.11 -0.10
CA ALA A 67 9.35 6.65 -0.16
C ALA A 67 10.51 6.14 -1.03
N VAL A 68 11.35 5.26 -0.48
CA VAL A 68 12.48 4.65 -1.19
C VAL A 68 12.28 3.17 -1.47
N GLN A 69 11.38 2.52 -0.72
CA GLN A 69 10.92 1.15 -0.99
C GLN A 69 9.45 1.04 -0.61
N HIS A 70 8.70 0.26 -1.37
CA HIS A 70 7.33 -0.12 -1.05
C HIS A 70 7.10 -1.57 -1.46
N ILE A 71 6.50 -2.35 -0.56
CA ILE A 71 6.06 -3.69 -0.87
C ILE A 71 4.69 -3.91 -0.22
N ASN A 72 3.84 -4.62 -0.93
CA ASN A 72 2.56 -5.08 -0.43
C ASN A 72 2.36 -6.56 -0.75
N ASN A 73 1.49 -7.21 0.03
CA ASN A 73 1.00 -8.54 -0.26
C ASN A 73 -0.51 -8.61 -0.01
N ALA A 74 -1.23 -9.25 -0.91
CA ALA A 74 -2.64 -9.57 -0.73
C ALA A 74 -2.82 -10.53 0.45
N GLU A 75 -3.95 -10.42 1.13
CA GLU A 75 -4.43 -11.49 1.99
C GLU A 75 -4.68 -12.74 1.15
N ALA A 76 -4.35 -13.91 1.70
CA ALA A 76 -4.74 -15.15 1.06
C ALA A 76 -6.27 -15.23 1.01
N PRO A 77 -6.86 -15.86 -0.02
CA PRO A 77 -8.28 -16.19 0.00
C PRO A 77 -8.59 -16.90 1.32
N ALA A 78 -9.70 -16.54 1.97
CA ALA A 78 -10.13 -17.25 3.15
C ALA A 78 -10.20 -18.75 2.81
N ALA A 79 -9.39 -19.57 3.49
CA ALA A 79 -9.48 -21.00 3.32
C ALA A 79 -10.92 -21.38 3.67
N ALA A 80 -11.62 -22.05 2.73
CA ALA A 80 -12.93 -22.57 3.03
C ALA A 80 -12.79 -23.52 4.23
N SER A 81 -13.41 -23.17 5.35
CA SER A 81 -13.55 -24.08 6.47
C SER A 81 -14.17 -25.37 5.96
N ARG A 82 -13.48 -26.50 6.15
CA ARG A 82 -14.03 -27.83 5.88
C ARG A 82 -15.15 -28.16 6.85
#